data_AF-A0A7Z0VP74-F1
#
_entry.id   AF-A0A7Z0VP74-F1
#
_cell.length_a   1.000
_cell.length_b   1.000
_cell.length_c   1.000
_cell.angle_alpha   90.00
_cell.angle_beta   90.00
_cell.angle_gamma   90.00
#
_symmetry.space_group_name_H-M   'P 1'
#
loop_
_entity.id
_entity.type
_entity.pdbx_description
1 polymer ?
#
loop_
_entity_poly.entity_id
_entity_poly.type
_entity_poly.pdbx_seq_one_letter_code
_entity_poly.pdbx_strand_id
1 'polypeptide(L)' 'MKELESLIEALEQGDLSLEASLQSFERGVALTRICQASLQEAEQKIRILNGETQTSELESFTDDNE' A
#
# COMPACT_ATOMS: atom_id res chain seq x y z
N MET A 1 14.75 10.51 1.64
CA MET A 1 14.99 11.27 0.39
C MET A 1 16.31 10.87 -0.25
N LYS A 2 17.43 10.90 0.47
CA LYS A 2 18.75 10.48 -0.06
C LYS A 2 18.80 9.13 -0.78
N GLU A 3 18.08 8.14 -0.26
CA GLU A 3 18.06 6.78 -0.84
C GLU A 3 17.38 6.75 -2.22
N LEU A 4 16.36 7.59 -2.41
CA LEU A 4 15.63 7.70 -3.68
C LEU A 4 16.46 8.47 -4.72
N GLU A 5 17.17 9.51 -4.28
CA GLU A 5 18.06 10.31 -5.14
C GLU A 5 19.23 9.46 -5.65
N SER A 6 19.85 8.66 -4.79
CA SER A 6 20.92 7.73 -5.20
C SER A 6 20.44 6.63 -6.15
N LEU A 7 19.18 6.19 -6.03
CA LEU A 7 18.59 5.22 -6.95
C LEU A 7 18.39 5.81 -8.35
N ILE A 8 17.97 7.08 -8.42
CA ILE A 8 17.76 7.80 -9.69
C ILE A 8 19.09 8.06 -10.40
N GLU A 9 20.13 8.49 -9.67
CA GLU A 9 21.48 8.66 -10.23
C GLU A 9 22.05 7.36 -10.81
N ALA A 10 21.84 6.23 -10.13
CA ALA A 10 22.29 4.93 -10.61
C ALA A 10 21.53 4.48 -11.88
N LEU A 11 20.25 4.82 -11.99
CA LEU A 11 19.43 4.54 -13.18
C LEU A 11 19.83 5.41 -14.39
N GLU A 12 20.22 6.67 -14.18
CA GLU A 12 20.63 7.59 -15.25
C GLU A 12 22.04 7.30 -15.81
N GLN A 13 22.93 6.67 -15.02
CA GLN A 13 24.28 6.31 -15.47
C GLN A 13 24.31 5.14 -16.49
N GLY A 14 23.20 4.44 -16.70
CA GLY A 14 23.09 3.39 -17.72
C GLY A 14 23.86 2.10 -17.44
N ASP A 15 24.46 1.95 -16.25
CA ASP A 15 25.27 0.80 -15.85
C ASP A 15 24.48 -0.20 -14.95
N LEU A 16 23.18 0.04 -14.76
CA LEU A 16 22.30 -0.98 -14.18
C LEU A 16 21.96 -2.00 -15.26
N SER A 17 22.44 -3.23 -15.07
CA SER A 17 21.94 -4.35 -15.86
C SER A 17 20.41 -4.39 -15.79
N LEU A 18 19.77 -4.89 -16.86
CA LEU A 18 18.32 -5.08 -16.90
C LEU A 18 17.80 -5.77 -15.64
N GLU A 19 18.58 -6.73 -15.12
CA GLU A 19 18.34 -7.44 -13.87
C GLU A 19 18.26 -6.50 -12.65
N ALA A 20 19.23 -5.60 -12.49
CA ALA A 20 19.24 -4.65 -11.38
C ALA A 20 18.13 -3.58 -11.50
N SER A 21 17.74 -3.22 -12.73
CA SER A 21 16.61 -2.32 -12.99
C SER A 21 15.28 -2.98 -12.63
N LEU A 22 15.10 -4.26 -12.99
CA LEU A 22 13.93 -5.05 -12.62
C LEU A 22 13.84 -5.23 -11.10
N GLN A 23 14.95 -5.54 -10.44
CA GLN A 23 14.98 -5.71 -8.98
C GLN A 23 14.64 -4.40 -8.24
N SER A 24 15.12 -3.26 -8.76
CA SER A 24 14.80 -1.93 -8.22
C SER A 24 13.32 -1.58 -8.42
N PHE A 25 12.76 -1.92 -9.58
CA PHE A 25 11.34 -1.75 -9.87
C PHE A 25 10.45 -2.61 -8.96
N GLU A 26 10.75 -3.90 -8.81
CA GLU A 26 10.03 -4.80 -7.90
C GLU A 26 10.02 -4.28 -6.47
N ARG A 27 11.18 -3.79 -6.00
CA ARG A 27 11.30 -3.19 -4.68
C ARG A 27 10.49 -1.91 -4.54
N GLY A 28 10.47 -1.06 -5.56
CA GLY A 28 9.63 0.14 -5.61
C GLY A 28 8.13 -0.18 -5.54
N VAL A 29 7.68 -1.20 -6.28
CA VAL A 29 6.30 -1.68 -6.25
C VAL A 29 5.93 -2.22 -4.87
N ALA A 30 6.80 -3.02 -4.25
CA ALA A 30 6.58 -3.56 -2.91
C ALA A 30 6.45 -2.45 -1.86
N LEU A 31 7.35 -1.46 -1.88
CA LEU A 31 7.29 -0.30 -0.99
C LEU A 31 6.01 0.51 -1.17
N THR A 32 5.59 0.72 -2.42
CA THR A 32 4.34 1.43 -2.73
C THR A 32 3.13 0.74 -2.12
N ARG A 33 3.05 -0.60 -2.21
CA ARG A 33 1.97 -1.39 -1.61
C ARG A 33 1.94 -1.25 -0.09
N ILE A 34 3.09 -1.25 0.58
CA ILE A 34 3.20 -1.07 2.03
C ILE A 34 2.67 0.31 2.45
N CYS A 35 3.05 1.37 1.71
CA CYS A 35 2.56 2.72 1.96
C CYS A 35 1.04 2.80 1.80
N GLN A 36 0.48 2.21 0.74
CA GLN A 36 -0.97 2.18 0.52
C GLN A 36 -1.71 1.46 1.65
N ALA A 37 -1.21 0.31 2.11
CA ALA A 37 -1.79 -0.42 3.23
C ALA A 37 -1.75 0.42 4.53
N SER A 38 -0.62 1.10 4.78
CA SER A 38 -0.46 1.95 5.96
C SER A 38 -1.41 3.16 5.93
N LEU A 39 -1.62 3.75 4.75
CA LEU A 39 -2.59 4.83 4.56
C LEU A 39 -4.02 4.34 4.79
N GLN A 40 -4.39 3.18 4.27
CA GLN A 40 -5.71 2.58 4.51
C GLN A 40 -5.97 2.31 5.99
N GLU A 41 -4.96 1.79 6.71
CA GLU A 41 -5.07 1.55 8.15
C GLU A 41 -5.24 2.88 8.92
N ALA A 42 -4.48 3.91 8.54
CA ALA A 42 -4.59 5.23 9.14
C ALA A 42 -5.97 5.86 8.88
N GLU A 43 -6.49 5.77 7.65
CA GLU A 43 -7.85 6.20 7.31
C GLU A 43 -8.91 5.44 8.11
N GLN A 44 -8.77 4.13 8.26
CA GLN A 44 -9.69 3.32 9.06
C GLN A 44 -9.67 3.76 10.53
N LYS A 45 -8.48 4.01 11.11
CA LYS A 45 -8.35 4.54 12.48
C LYS A 45 -9.02 5.90 12.62
N ILE A 46 -8.84 6.79 11.64
CA ILE A 46 -9.50 8.10 11.63
C ILE A 46 -11.03 7.94 11.55
N ARG A 47 -11.56 7.06 10.70
CA ARG A 47 -13.01 6.79 10.63
C ARG A 47 -13.58 6.29 11.96
N ILE A 48 -12.87 5.36 12.62
CA ILE A 48 -13.26 4.86 13.95
C ILE A 48 -13.27 6.00 14.97
N LEU A 49 -12.22 6.83 15.00
CA LEU A 49 -12.09 7.95 15.93
C LEU A 49 -13.12 9.07 15.69
N ASN A 50 -13.47 9.32 14.43
CA ASN A 50 -14.49 10.30 14.04
C ASN A 50 -15.91 9.80 14.30
N GLY A 51 -16.10 8.59 14.82
CA GLY A 51 -17.43 8.03 15.07
C GLY A 51 -18.19 7.66 13.79
N GLU A 52 -17.52 7.66 12.63
CA GLU A 52 -18.04 7.12 11.36
C GLU A 52 -17.96 5.59 11.36
N THR A 53 -18.28 4.97 12.50
CA THR A 53 -18.64 3.57 12.52
C THR A 53 -19.99 3.54 11.83
N GLN A 54 -20.02 3.24 10.53
CA GLN A 54 -21.15 2.45 10.05
C GLN A 54 -21.12 1.22 10.94
N THR A 55 -21.96 1.23 11.97
CA THR A 55 -22.67 0.04 12.38
C THR A 55 -23.40 -0.43 11.13
N SER A 56 -22.67 -1.07 10.22
CA SER A 56 -23.24 -2.25 9.60
C SER A 56 -23.42 -3.17 10.78
N GLU A 57 -24.58 -3.05 11.42
CA GLU A 57 -25.24 -4.21 11.96
C GLU A 57 -25.04 -5.25 10.87
N LEU A 58 -24.16 -6.21 11.16
CA LEU A 58 -24.21 -7.48 10.48
C LEU A 58 -25.63 -7.95 10.79
N GLU A 59 -26.57 -7.62 9.91
CA GLU A 59 -27.78 -8.42 9.79
C GLU A 59 -27.22 -9.81 9.55
N SER A 60 -27.16 -10.57 10.63
CA SER A 60 -27.02 -12.01 10.60
C SER A 60 -28.04 -12.42 9.55
N PHE A 61 -27.57 -12.95 8.43
CA PHE A 61 -28.41 -13.70 7.53
C PHE A 61 -29.01 -14.82 8.39
N THR A 62 -30.20 -14.59 8.95
CA THR A 62 -31.07 -15.69 9.29
C THR A 62 -31.37 -16.32 7.95
N ASP A 63 -30.79 -17.49 7.76
CA ASP A 63 -31.13 -18.44 6.72
C ASP A 63 -32.62 -18.76 6.95
N ASP A 64 -33.50 -17.90 6.42
CA ASP A 64 -34.93 -18.14 6.35
C ASP A 64 -35.10 -19.26 5.33
N ASN A 65 -34.98 -20.46 5.88
CA ASN A 65 -35.48 -21.70 5.36
C ASN A 65 -36.95 -21.52 4.97
N GLU A 66 -37.21 -21.22 3.68
CA GLU A 66 -38.35 -21.70 2.89
C GLU A 66 -38.04 -21.70 1.38
#